data_AF-A0A661VGN6-F1
#
_entry.id   AF-A0A661VGN6-F1
#
_cell.length_a   1.000
_cell.length_b   1.000
_cell.length_c   1.000
_cell.angle_alpha   90.00
_cell.angle_beta   90.00
_cell.angle_gamma   90.00
#
_symmetry.space_group_name_H-M   'P 1'
#
loop_
_entity.id
_entity.type
_entity.pdbx_description
1 polymer ?
#
loop_
_entity_poly.entity_id
_entity_poly.type
_entity_poly.pdbx_seq_one_letter_code
_entity_poly.pdbx_strand_id
1 'polypeptide(L)' 'MSAERVRELEEKIAEFKRRIPPHSVPPAMLQELEELEEQLEKAKETGKES' A
#
# COMPACT_ATOMS: atom_id res chain seq x y z
N MET A 1 -4.87 -14.93 2.90
CA MET A 1 -4.47 -13.77 3.75
C MET A 1 -5.73 -13.19 4.38
N SER A 2 -5.71 -12.82 5.68
CA SER A 2 -6.90 -12.31 6.38
C SER A 2 -7.29 -10.90 5.90
N ALA A 3 -8.58 -10.60 5.83
CA ALA A 3 -9.12 -9.30 5.44
C ALA A 3 -8.55 -8.12 6.28
N GLU A 4 -8.14 -8.39 7.52
CA GLU A 4 -7.47 -7.43 8.39
C GLU A 4 -6.15 -6.93 7.80
N ARG A 5 -5.35 -7.80 7.16
CA ARG A 5 -4.06 -7.42 6.59
C ARG A 5 -4.22 -6.49 5.37
N VAL A 6 -5.24 -6.75 4.56
CA VAL A 6 -5.61 -5.88 3.43
C VAL A 6 -5.98 -4.49 3.94
N ARG A 7 -6.80 -4.43 4.98
CA ARG A 7 -7.23 -3.16 5.59
C ARG A 7 -6.06 -2.37 6.19
N GLU A 8 -5.14 -3.03 6.89
CA GLU A 8 -3.92 -2.38 7.41
C GLU A 8 -3.07 -1.77 6.29
N LEU A 9 -2.89 -2.49 5.18
CA LEU A 9 -2.11 -2.02 4.04
C LEU A 9 -2.80 -0.84 3.36
N GLU A 10 -4.12 -0.87 3.20
CA GLU A 10 -4.90 0.25 2.65
C GLU A 10 -4.79 1.51 3.53
N GLU A 11 -4.90 1.36 4.85
CA GLU A 11 -4.76 2.48 5.79
C GLU A 11 -3.34 3.07 5.74
N LYS A 12 -2.30 2.23 5.71
CA LYS A 12 -0.91 2.68 5.56
C LYS A 12 -0.68 3.44 4.26
N ILE A 13 -1.17 2.91 3.12
CA ILE A 13 -1.06 3.58 1.82
C ILE A 13 -1.78 4.93 1.84
N ALA A 14 -2.98 5.00 2.43
CA ALA A 14 -3.75 6.24 2.52
C ALA A 14 -3.05 7.30 3.39
N GLU A 15 -2.49 6.90 4.54
CA GLU A 15 -1.70 7.79 5.39
C GLU A 15 -0.43 8.26 4.66
N PHE A 16 0.27 7.32 4.01
CA PHE A 16 1.50 7.60 3.29
C PHE A 16 1.26 8.61 2.16
N LYS A 17 0.22 8.40 1.33
CA LYS A 17 -0.19 9.33 0.27
C LYS A 17 -0.57 10.72 0.80
N ARG A 18 -1.14 10.82 2.01
CA ARG A 18 -1.45 12.12 2.64
C ARG A 18 -0.20 12.87 3.10
N ARG A 19 0.88 12.15 3.42
CA ARG A 19 2.16 12.72 3.87
C ARG A 19 3.09 13.06 2.71
N ILE A 20 2.81 12.58 1.50
CA ILE A 20 3.59 12.89 0.30
C ILE A 20 3.48 14.38 -0.03
N PRO A 21 4.61 15.08 -0.27
CA PRO A 21 4.59 16.46 -0.76
C PRO A 21 3.98 16.52 -2.18
N PRO A 22 2.98 17.38 -2.45
CA PRO A 22 2.24 17.40 -3.72
C PRO A 22 3.07 17.81 -4.94
N HIS A 23 4.23 18.44 -4.73
CA HIS A 23 5.08 18.95 -5.81
C HIS A 23 6.50 18.37 -5.82
N SER A 24 6.82 17.47 -4.89
CA SER A 24 8.17 16.91 -4.77
C SER A 24 8.12 15.59 -4.03
N VAL A 25 7.61 14.55 -4.69
CA VAL A 25 7.64 13.19 -4.14
C VAL A 25 9.07 12.66 -4.26
N PRO A 26 9.74 12.34 -3.14
CA PRO A 26 11.06 11.72 -3.19
C PRO A 26 10.98 10.35 -3.89
N PRO A 27 11.98 9.96 -4.70
CA PRO A 27 12.02 8.63 -5.32
C PRO A 27 11.92 7.49 -4.31
N ALA A 28 12.51 7.66 -3.12
CA ALA A 28 12.39 6.70 -2.02
C ALA A 28 10.94 6.53 -1.54
N MET A 29 10.14 7.61 -1.50
CA MET A 29 8.74 7.51 -1.13
C MET A 29 7.90 6.86 -2.23
N LEU A 30 8.22 7.11 -3.51
CA LEU A 30 7.56 6.41 -4.62
C LEU A 30 7.82 4.91 -4.55
N GLN A 31 9.07 4.52 -4.32
CA GLN A 31 9.46 3.12 -4.21
C GLN A 31 8.77 2.43 -3.02
N GLU A 32 8.72 3.07 -1.86
CA GLU A 32 8.00 2.55 -0.69
C GLU A 32 6.49 2.44 -0.94
N LEU A 33 5.91 3.38 -1.68
CA LEU A 33 4.51 3.35 -2.06
C LEU A 33 4.20 2.19 -3.02
N GLU A 34 5.03 2.00 -4.05
CA GLU A 34 4.92 0.88 -5.00
C GLU A 34 5.00 -0.46 -4.28
N GLU A 35 5.91 -0.61 -3.33
CA GLU A 35 6.08 -1.85 -2.56
C GLU A 35 4.88 -2.13 -1.63
N LEU A 36 4.28 -1.08 -1.04
CA LEU A 36 3.05 -1.21 -0.26
C LEU A 36 1.85 -1.59 -1.14
N GLU A 37 1.74 -1.00 -2.34
CA GLU A 37 0.68 -1.30 -3.31
C GLU A 37 0.80 -2.73 -3.85
N GLU A 38 2.01 -3.20 -4.16
CA GLU A 38 2.26 -4.58 -4.59
C GLU A 38 1.93 -5.59 -3.48
N GLN A 39 2.29 -5.30 -2.23
CA GLN A 39 1.90 -6.13 -1.08
C GLN A 39 0.39 -6.19 -0.90
N LEU A 40 -0.31 -5.07 -1.11
CA LEU A 40 -1.76 -5.00 -1.04
C LEU A 40 -2.40 -5.87 -2.12
N GLU A 41 -1.91 -5.78 -3.35
CA GLU A 41 -2.38 -6.59 -4.48
C GLU A 41 -2.21 -8.09 -4.19
N LYS A 42 -1.01 -8.52 -3.78
CA LYS A 42 -0.74 -9.91 -3.40
C LYS A 42 -1.62 -10.38 -2.25
N ALA A 43 -1.84 -9.53 -1.24
CA ALA A 43 -2.72 -9.85 -0.12
C ALA A 43 -4.19 -10.01 -0.55
N LYS A 44 -4.63 -9.22 -1.54
CA LYS A 44 -5.98 -9.32 -2.13
C LYS A 44 -6.12 -10.57 -2.99
N GLU A 45 -5.14 -10.90 -3.81
CA GLU A 45 -5.16 -12.11 -4.66
C GLU A 45 -5.16 -13.38 -3.82
N THR A 46 -4.25 -13.47 -2.84
CA THR A 46 -4.19 -14.61 -1.90
C THR A 46 -5.37 -14.67 -0.92
N GLY A 47 -6.23 -13.64 -0.86
CA GLY A 47 -7.52 -13.66 -0.17
C GLY A 47 -8.69 -14.06 -1.07
N LYS A 48 -8.50 -14.03 -2.39
CA LYS A 48 -9.52 -14.33 -3.41
C LYS A 48 -9.52 -15.79 -3.86
N GLU A 49 -8.44 -16.53 -3.58
CA GLU A 49 -8.26 -17.95 -3.93
C GLU A 49 -8.55 -18.93 -2.77
N SER A 50 -9.34 -18.54 -1.76
CA SER A 50 -9.76 -19.42 -0.65
C SER A 50 -11.26 -19.69 -0.63
#